data_AF-A0ABD3XST9-F1
#
_entry.id   AF-A0ABD3XST9-F1
#
_cell.length_a   1.000
_cell.length_b   1.000
_cell.length_c   1.000
_cell.angle_alpha   90.00
_cell.angle_beta   90.00
_cell.angle_gamma   90.00
#
_symmetry.space_group_name_H-M   'P 1'
#
loop_
_entity.id
_entity.type
_entity.pdbx_description
1 polymer ?
#
loop_
_entity_poly.entity_id
_entity_poly.type
_entity_poly.pdbx_seq_one_letter_code
_entity_poly.pdbx_strand_id
1 'polypeptide(L)'
;MNYARLCVALITVCGHALRRILLTNFQVPYADIYQVILANRQKLTMRPGRPLLNNDQIMLLFPDPLGNRVGTVDQFDISLLYILIRNVSSVPAPVTGWSKDPCDQPRDTSLGASVERI
;
A
#
# COMPACT_ATOMS: atom_id res chain seq x y z
N MET A 1 0.37 -23.12 19.96
CA MET A 1 -0.59 -23.18 18.84
C MET A 1 -1.39 -21.89 18.57
N ASN A 2 -1.34 -20.85 19.43
CA ASN A 2 -2.14 -19.62 19.22
C ASN A 2 -1.46 -18.51 18.41
N TYR A 3 -0.12 -18.45 18.35
CA TYR A 3 0.59 -17.38 17.66
C TYR A 3 0.38 -17.40 16.13
N ALA A 4 0.47 -18.58 15.49
CA ALA A 4 0.26 -18.69 14.05
C ALA A 4 -1.14 -18.26 13.61
N ARG A 5 -2.18 -18.61 14.40
CA ARG A 5 -3.57 -18.21 14.12
C ARG A 5 -3.76 -16.69 14.29
N LEU A 6 -3.10 -16.10 15.30
CA LEU A 6 -3.08 -14.64 15.48
C LEU A 6 -2.37 -13.93 14.32
N CYS A 7 -1.21 -14.43 13.87
CA CYS A 7 -0.50 -13.86 12.73
C CYS A 7 -1.34 -13.94 11.45
N VAL A 8 -1.96 -15.09 11.17
CA VAL A 8 -2.84 -15.24 10.01
C VAL A 8 -4.03 -14.28 10.12
N ALA A 9 -4.68 -14.20 11.29
CA ALA A 9 -5.79 -13.27 11.50
C ALA A 9 -5.35 -11.81 11.30
N LEU A 10 -4.20 -11.41 11.85
CA LEU A 10 -3.65 -10.07 11.67
C LEU A 10 -3.38 -9.78 10.20
N ILE A 11 -2.72 -10.71 9.49
CA ILE A 11 -2.38 -10.55 8.08
C ILE A 11 -3.65 -10.42 7.23
N THR A 12 -4.65 -11.27 7.49
CA THR A 12 -5.91 -11.25 6.76
C THR A 12 -6.72 -9.98 7.06
N VAL A 13 -6.91 -9.63 8.34
CA VAL A 13 -7.72 -8.46 8.74
C VAL A 13 -7.07 -7.15 8.32
N CYS A 14 -5.77 -6.97 8.58
CA CYS A 14 -5.04 -5.77 8.16
C CYS A 14 -4.96 -5.68 6.63
N GLY A 15 -4.74 -6.81 5.96
CA GLY A 15 -4.76 -6.88 4.49
C GLY A 15 -6.11 -6.47 3.90
N HIS A 16 -7.23 -6.90 4.49
CA HIS A 16 -8.57 -6.46 4.05
C HIS A 16 -8.81 -4.98 4.33
N ALA A 17 -8.42 -4.48 5.51
CA ALA A 17 -8.57 -3.07 5.87
C ALA A 17 -7.80 -2.16 4.91
N LEU A 18 -6.53 -2.47 4.64
CA LEU A 18 -5.69 -1.70 3.72
C LEU A 18 -6.22 -1.75 2.28
N ARG A 19 -6.68 -2.92 1.80
CA ARG A 19 -7.34 -3.00 0.48
C ARG A 19 -8.55 -2.09 0.41
N ARG A 20 -9.42 -2.11 1.44
CA ARG A 20 -10.59 -1.24 1.48
C ARG A 20 -10.20 0.24 1.46
N ILE A 21 -9.22 0.64 2.27
CA ILE A 21 -8.70 2.01 2.29
C ILE A 21 -8.19 2.41 0.91
N LEU A 22 -7.39 1.56 0.27
CA LEU A 22 -6.86 1.78 -1.07
C LEU A 22 -8.02 2.02 -2.05
N LEU A 23 -8.97 1.08 -2.14
CA LEU A 23 -10.13 1.16 -3.05
C LEU A 23 -10.98 2.42 -2.82
N THR A 24 -11.27 2.77 -1.56
CA THR A 24 -12.07 3.96 -1.23
C THR A 24 -11.35 5.25 -1.58
N ASN A 25 -10.05 5.35 -1.29
CA ASN A 25 -9.29 6.59 -1.51
C ASN A 25 -8.91 6.83 -2.97
N PHE A 26 -8.82 5.76 -3.78
CA PHE A 26 -8.64 5.95 -5.20
C PHE A 26 -9.91 6.44 -5.90
N GLN A 27 -11.11 6.34 -5.30
CA GLN A 27 -12.40 6.69 -5.93
C GLN A 27 -12.62 6.09 -7.32
N VAL A 28 -11.93 4.97 -7.59
CA VAL A 28 -11.72 4.48 -8.95
C VAL A 28 -12.04 2.99 -8.98
N PRO A 29 -12.80 2.51 -9.99
CA PRO A 29 -13.09 1.08 -10.14
C PRO A 29 -11.79 0.27 -10.29
N TYR A 30 -11.81 -1.02 -9.89
CA TYR A 30 -10.64 -1.92 -9.89
C TYR A 30 -9.84 -1.91 -11.21
N ALA A 31 -10.52 -1.67 -12.34
CA ALA A 31 -9.95 -1.59 -13.68
C ALA A 31 -8.97 -0.40 -13.87
N ASP A 32 -9.17 0.70 -13.15
CA ASP A 32 -8.43 1.95 -13.33
C ASP A 32 -7.35 2.18 -12.27
N ILE A 33 -7.38 1.47 -11.14
CA ILE A 33 -6.31 1.51 -10.12
C ILE A 33 -4.94 1.25 -10.75
N TYR A 34 -4.88 0.40 -11.75
CA TYR A 34 -3.64 0.14 -12.47
C TYR A 34 -3.16 1.27 -13.35
N GLN A 35 -4.06 2.03 -13.96
CA GLN A 35 -3.67 3.24 -14.67
C GLN A 35 -3.01 4.22 -13.69
N VAL A 36 -3.54 4.33 -12.47
CA VAL A 36 -2.94 5.17 -11.43
C VAL A 36 -1.58 4.62 -10.97
N ILE A 37 -1.45 3.31 -10.81
CA ILE A 37 -0.16 2.65 -10.49
C ILE A 37 0.87 2.84 -11.62
N LEU A 38 0.47 2.68 -12.89
CA LEU A 38 1.30 2.90 -14.07
C LEU A 38 1.75 4.36 -14.17
N ALA A 39 0.84 5.32 -13.98
CA ALA A 39 1.17 6.74 -13.96
C ALA A 39 2.20 7.08 -12.88
N ASN A 40 2.21 6.34 -11.78
CA ASN A 40 3.17 6.49 -10.68
C ASN A 40 4.35 5.51 -10.75
N ARG A 41 4.53 4.77 -11.85
CA ARG A 41 5.58 3.73 -11.98
C ARG A 41 6.97 4.27 -11.65
N GLN A 42 7.35 5.41 -12.24
CA GLN A 42 8.67 6.01 -11.98
C GLN A 42 8.86 6.35 -10.50
N LYS A 43 7.83 6.86 -9.82
CA LYS A 43 7.90 7.16 -8.38
C LYS A 43 8.09 5.91 -7.53
N LEU A 44 7.54 4.77 -7.97
CA LEU A 44 7.62 3.49 -7.26
C LEU A 44 8.92 2.72 -7.53
N THR A 45 9.44 2.78 -8.76
CA THR A 45 10.63 2.03 -9.18
C THR A 45 11.92 2.84 -9.07
N MET A 46 11.86 4.16 -9.26
CA MET A 46 13.03 5.04 -9.26
C MET A 46 12.95 6.00 -8.08
N ARG A 47 13.47 5.54 -6.93
CA ARG A 47 13.72 6.41 -5.78
C ARG A 47 15.21 6.44 -5.48
N PRO A 48 15.85 7.63 -5.39
CA PRO A 48 17.28 7.71 -5.11
C PRO A 48 17.57 7.06 -3.74
N GLY A 49 18.55 6.16 -3.72
CA GLY A 49 19.02 5.44 -2.53
C GLY A 49 18.44 4.03 -2.34
N ARG A 50 17.14 3.81 -2.59
CA ARG A 50 16.51 2.47 -2.53
C ARG A 50 15.13 2.48 -3.21
N PRO A 51 14.85 1.58 -4.18
CA PRO A 51 13.51 1.45 -4.75
C PRO A 51 12.49 1.10 -3.66
N LEU A 52 11.28 1.64 -3.77
CA LEU A 52 10.19 1.38 -2.82
C LEU A 52 9.69 -0.06 -2.95
N LEU A 53 9.65 -0.55 -4.18
CA LEU A 53 9.24 -1.92 -4.51
C LEU A 53 10.46 -2.82 -4.69
N ASN A 54 10.34 -4.07 -4.27
CA ASN A 54 11.31 -5.10 -4.62
C ASN A 54 11.02 -5.68 -6.02
N ASN A 55 11.94 -6.48 -6.56
CA ASN A 55 11.81 -7.04 -7.91
C ASN A 55 10.55 -7.91 -8.07
N ASP A 56 10.16 -8.66 -7.04
CA ASP A 56 8.96 -9.51 -7.08
C ASP A 56 7.68 -8.68 -7.14
N GLN A 57 7.59 -7.59 -6.36
CA GLN A 57 6.48 -6.64 -6.39
C GLN A 57 6.42 -5.88 -7.71
N ILE A 58 7.58 -5.52 -8.27
CA ILE A 58 7.66 -4.92 -9.62
C ILE A 58 7.15 -5.91 -10.65
N MET A 59 7.54 -7.19 -10.58
CA MET A 59 7.07 -8.22 -11.53
C MET A 59 5.58 -8.54 -11.34
N LEU A 60 5.07 -8.48 -10.11
CA LEU A 60 3.64 -8.65 -9.82
C LEU A 60 2.79 -7.50 -10.41
N LEU A 61 3.30 -6.26 -10.34
CA LEU A 61 2.62 -5.08 -10.88
C LEU A 61 2.86 -4.91 -12.39
N PHE A 62 4.06 -5.18 -12.87
CA PHE A 62 4.54 -4.91 -14.22
C PHE A 62 5.31 -6.12 -14.78
N PRO A 63 4.62 -7.24 -15.06
CA PRO A 63 5.22 -8.48 -15.56
C PRO A 63 5.80 -8.35 -16.98
N ASP A 64 5.38 -7.34 -17.75
CA ASP A 64 5.85 -7.10 -19.11
C ASP A 64 6.26 -5.63 -19.31
N PRO A 65 7.29 -5.32 -20.13
CA PRO A 65 7.69 -3.96 -20.48
C PRO A 65 6.57 -3.08 -21.07
N LEU A 66 5.53 -3.67 -21.66
CA LEU A 66 4.35 -2.97 -22.16
C LEU A 66 3.36 -2.56 -21.05
N GLY A 67 3.58 -3.01 -19.80
CA GLY A 67 2.72 -2.66 -18.67
C GLY A 67 1.36 -3.37 -18.75
N ASN A 68 1.34 -4.68 -19.06
CA ASN A 68 0.13 -5.48 -18.91
C ASN A 68 -0.01 -6.00 -17.47
N ARG A 69 -1.24 -5.98 -16.94
CA ARG A 69 -1.58 -6.46 -15.59
C ARG A 69 -1.53 -7.99 -15.53
N VAL A 70 -0.91 -8.55 -14.49
CA VAL A 70 -1.12 -9.97 -14.12
C VAL A 70 -1.68 -10.12 -12.69
N GLY A 71 -1.52 -9.12 -11.81
CA GLY A 71 -2.01 -9.16 -10.44
C GLY A 71 -3.37 -8.48 -10.19
N THR A 72 -4.23 -9.12 -9.39
CA THR A 72 -5.43 -8.48 -8.79
C THR A 72 -5.09 -7.84 -7.44
N VAL A 73 -5.86 -6.84 -7.00
CA VAL A 73 -5.66 -6.18 -5.69
C VAL A 73 -5.72 -7.20 -4.53
N ASP A 74 -6.46 -8.30 -4.71
CA ASP A 74 -6.54 -9.42 -3.77
C ASP A 74 -5.21 -10.17 -3.58
N GLN A 75 -4.29 -10.09 -4.54
CA GLN A 75 -2.97 -10.76 -4.46
C GLN A 75 -1.90 -9.87 -3.81
N PHE A 76 -2.20 -8.61 -3.51
CA PHE A 76 -1.20 -7.70 -2.92
C PHE A 76 -0.93 -8.04 -1.46
N ASP A 77 0.34 -8.15 -1.08
CA ASP A 77 0.73 -8.28 0.32
C ASP A 77 0.53 -6.95 1.08
N ILE A 78 0.60 -7.00 2.42
CA ILE A 78 0.42 -5.83 3.30
C ILE A 78 1.43 -4.73 2.97
N SER A 79 2.69 -5.11 2.73
CA SER A 79 3.78 -4.19 2.42
C SER A 79 3.50 -3.39 1.15
N LEU A 80 3.04 -4.07 0.09
CA LEU A 80 2.69 -3.48 -1.18
C LEU A 80 1.48 -2.56 -1.04
N LEU A 81 0.44 -3.00 -0.31
CA LEU A 81 -0.73 -2.17 -0.03
C LEU A 81 -0.35 -0.88 0.72
N TYR A 82 0.50 -1.00 1.75
CA TYR A 82 1.03 0.14 2.51
C TYR A 82 1.82 1.11 1.61
N ILE A 83 2.70 0.58 0.75
CA ILE A 83 3.47 1.39 -0.22
C ILE A 83 2.56 2.13 -1.20
N LEU A 84 1.50 1.48 -1.69
CA LEU A 84 0.57 2.10 -2.63
C LEU A 84 -0.27 3.19 -1.94
N ILE A 85 -0.74 2.95 -0.71
CA ILE A 85 -1.51 3.94 0.05
C ILE A 85 -0.67 5.21 0.28
N ARG A 86 0.53 5.07 0.82
CA ARG A 86 1.36 6.24 1.18
C ARG A 86 1.87 7.04 -0.03
N ASN A 87 2.07 6.41 -1.20
CA ASN A 87 2.75 7.05 -2.33
C ASN A 87 1.83 7.40 -3.50
N VAL A 88 0.73 6.65 -3.66
CA VAL A 88 -0.09 6.67 -4.87
C VAL A 88 -1.53 7.08 -4.53
N SER A 89 -2.03 6.73 -3.34
CA SER A 89 -3.39 7.12 -2.94
C SER A 89 -3.44 8.57 -2.45
N SER A 90 -4.65 9.14 -2.48
CA SER A 90 -4.94 10.48 -1.97
C SER A 90 -5.06 10.54 -0.43
N VAL A 91 -4.62 9.49 0.29
CA VAL A 91 -4.64 9.51 1.76
C VAL A 91 -3.68 10.59 2.26
N PRO A 92 -4.18 11.58 3.04
CA PRO A 92 -3.32 12.62 3.58
C PRO A 92 -2.29 12.00 4.53
N ALA A 93 -1.08 12.55 4.52
CA ALA A 93 -0.05 12.13 5.45
C ALA A 93 -0.50 12.39 6.90
N PRO A 94 -0.07 11.56 7.87
CA PRO A 94 -0.21 11.86 9.29
C PRO A 94 0.41 13.23 9.62
N VAL A 95 0.00 13.83 10.75
CA VAL A 95 0.53 15.12 11.22
C VAL A 95 2.05 15.10 11.39
N THR A 96 2.61 13.98 11.83
CA THR A 96 4.06 13.77 11.99
C THR A 96 4.77 13.40 10.69
N GLY A 97 4.02 13.09 9.63
CA GLY A 97 4.52 12.55 8.39
C GLY A 97 4.63 11.02 8.38
N TRP A 98 4.86 10.45 7.20
CA TRP A 98 5.06 9.01 7.03
C TRP A 98 6.42 8.56 7.60
N SER A 99 6.48 7.32 8.10
CA SER A 99 7.68 6.69 8.65
C SER A 99 8.22 7.38 9.92
N LYS A 100 7.30 7.93 10.72
CA LYS A 100 7.55 8.54 12.04
C LYS A 100 6.78 7.78 13.10
N ASP A 101 7.25 7.83 14.34
CA ASP A 101 6.62 7.08 15.41
C ASP A 101 5.18 7.60 15.60
N PRO A 102 4.15 6.73 15.45
CA PRO A 102 2.77 7.15 15.63
C PRO A 102 2.44 7.54 17.08
N CYS A 103 3.34 7.28 18.05
CA CYS A 103 3.25 7.74 19.43
C CYS A 103 3.65 9.20 19.62
N ASP A 104 4.32 9.83 18.64
CA ASP A 104 4.67 11.26 18.70
C ASP A 104 3.41 12.15 18.68
N GLN A 105 2.32 11.67 18.07
CA GLN A 105 1.03 12.36 18.05
C GLN A 105 -0.15 11.37 18.29
N PRO A 106 -0.37 10.92 19.54
CA PRO A 106 -1.33 9.86 19.85
C PRO A 106 -2.79 10.29 19.64
N ARG A 107 -3.04 11.62 19.53
CA ARG A 107 -4.36 12.20 19.24
C ARG A 107 -4.66 12.34 17.75
N ASP A 108 -3.71 11.98 16.87
CA ASP A 108 -3.95 11.98 15.43
C ASP A 108 -4.88 10.80 15.07
N THR A 109 -6.15 11.13 14.80
CA THR A 109 -7.19 10.19 14.36
C THR A 109 -7.35 10.15 12.84
N SER A 110 -6.39 10.72 12.09
CA SER A 110 -6.43 10.67 10.63
C SER A 110 -6.30 9.24 10.11
N LEU A 111 -6.78 9.04 8.89
CA LEU A 111 -6.66 7.75 8.20
C LEU A 111 -5.19 7.38 7.97
N GLY A 112 -4.34 8.37 7.63
CA GLY A 112 -2.90 8.18 7.50
C GLY A 112 -2.26 7.68 8.80
N ALA A 113 -2.60 8.30 9.94
CA ALA A 113 -2.09 7.86 11.24
C ALA A 113 -2.57 6.46 11.63
N SER A 114 -3.79 6.08 11.21
CA SER A 114 -4.30 4.72 11.41
C SER A 114 -3.56 3.69 10.57
N VAL A 115 -3.18 4.05 9.34
CA VAL A 115 -2.37 3.21 8.44
C VAL A 115 -0.94 3.04 8.96
N GLU A 116 -0.36 4.09 9.56
CA GLU A 116 1.01 4.04 10.13
C GLU A 116 1.12 3.17 11.40
N ARG A 117 0.00 2.87 12.06
CA ARG A 117 -0.06 2.05 13.28
C ARG A 117 -0.23 0.55 13.02
N ILE A 118 -0.41 0.14 11.75
CA ILE A 118 -0.58 -1.26 11.34
C ILE A 118 0.79 -1.95 11.27
#